data_AF-A0A9Q9B5X2-F1
#
_entry.id   AF-A0A9Q9B5X2-F1
#
_cell.length_a   1.000
_cell.length_b   1.000
_cell.length_c   1.000
_cell.angle_alpha   90.00
_cell.angle_beta   90.00
_cell.angle_gamma   90.00
#
_symmetry.space_group_name_H-M   'P 1'
#
loop_
_entity.id
_entity.type
_entity.pdbx_description
1 polymer ?
#
loop_
_entity_poly.entity_id
_entity_poly.type
_entity_poly.pdbx_seq_one_letter_code
_entity_poly.pdbx_strand_id
1 'polypeptide(L)'
;MAQAQSPKPPQYGQPQKPPKYNNPEPCESDYVTSTSYKTKITKTVTRTPYKLTTPRQQGVTSGIGGFTYTPIGTSGTITIYNGIVIPSDYWVLNHQAYIYPGVTGEYTFTSYNADDIVLLWFDPLAYAGWTRANANLVQVYDTPPQGFTGYPGETPVSFTVRLTAGTYYPIRVMAANGGGQAEFHLLVTAPDGTQFLGPQTAGSPYLVQYSCDGTSAPRFPAIGQQLT
;
A
#
# COMPACT_ATOMS: atom_id res chain seq x y z
N MET A 1 30.12 -7.80 -43.71
CA MET A 1 29.65 -8.35 -42.42
C MET A 1 28.34 -7.65 -42.09
N ALA A 2 27.21 -8.37 -42.07
CA ALA A 2 25.93 -7.80 -41.70
C ALA A 2 25.88 -7.68 -40.17
N GLN A 3 25.69 -6.46 -39.65
CA GLN A 3 25.45 -6.26 -38.23
C GLN A 3 24.08 -6.83 -37.89
N ALA A 4 24.04 -7.83 -37.02
CA ALA A 4 22.80 -8.31 -36.43
C ALA A 4 22.19 -7.17 -35.61
N GLN A 5 20.99 -6.73 -36.00
CA GLN A 5 20.20 -5.82 -35.19
C GLN A 5 19.75 -6.55 -33.92
N SER A 6 20.06 -5.97 -32.76
CA SER A 6 19.53 -6.42 -31.48
C SER A 6 17.99 -6.47 -31.53
N PRO A 7 17.34 -7.45 -30.87
CA PRO A 7 15.88 -7.53 -30.84
C PRO A 7 15.30 -6.22 -30.26
N LYS A 8 14.37 -5.62 -30.99
CA LYS A 8 13.59 -4.48 -30.49
C LYS A 8 12.81 -4.94 -29.24
N PRO A 9 12.85 -4.20 -28.12
CA PRO A 9 12.02 -4.50 -26.97
C PRO A 9 10.54 -4.62 -27.40
N PRO A 10 9.73 -5.49 -26.78
CA PRO A 10 8.30 -5.56 -27.04
C PRO A 10 7.72 -4.15 -26.97
N GLN A 11 7.01 -3.72 -28.02
CA GLN A 11 6.26 -2.49 -27.98
C GLN A 11 5.06 -2.74 -27.06
N TYR A 12 5.21 -2.42 -25.78
CA TYR A 12 4.11 -2.43 -24.83
C TYR A 12 3.04 -1.45 -25.33
N GLY A 13 1.81 -1.93 -25.52
CA GLY A 13 0.68 -1.09 -25.95
C GLY A 13 0.47 0.07 -24.97
N GLN A 14 -0.22 1.13 -25.42
CA GLN A 14 -0.55 2.25 -24.54
C GLN A 14 -1.27 1.72 -23.28
N PRO A 15 -0.86 2.13 -22.06
CA PRO A 15 -1.47 1.63 -20.83
C PRO A 15 -2.97 1.90 -20.83
N GLN A 16 -3.78 0.86 -20.64
CA GLN A 16 -5.22 1.05 -20.44
C GLN A 16 -5.46 1.82 -19.14
N LYS A 17 -6.06 3.00 -19.23
CA LYS A 17 -6.49 3.75 -18.06
C LYS A 17 -7.85 3.22 -17.58
N PRO A 18 -8.16 3.34 -16.28
CA PRO A 18 -9.48 3.01 -15.77
C PRO A 18 -10.60 3.80 -16.52
N PRO A 19 -11.78 3.19 -16.76
CA PRO A 19 -12.89 3.86 -17.46
C PRO A 19 -13.56 4.93 -16.58
N LYS A 20 -13.74 6.15 -17.10
CA LYS A 20 -14.47 7.25 -16.43
C LYS A 20 -15.94 7.33 -16.87
N TYR A 21 -16.89 7.66 -15.97
CA TYR A 21 -18.25 8.08 -16.38
C TYR A 21 -18.31 9.57 -16.75
N ASN A 22 -19.31 9.91 -17.57
CA ASN A 22 -19.66 11.28 -17.98
C ASN A 22 -20.80 11.92 -17.12
N ASN A 23 -21.03 11.49 -15.87
CA ASN A 23 -22.12 11.99 -14.99
C ASN A 23 -21.53 12.79 -13.79
N PRO A 24 -22.27 13.70 -13.11
CA PRO A 24 -21.68 14.77 -12.29
C PRO A 24 -21.07 14.33 -10.95
N GLU A 25 -21.22 13.06 -10.56
CA GLU A 25 -20.34 12.45 -9.56
C GLU A 25 -19.28 11.63 -10.29
N PRO A 26 -17.98 11.96 -10.18
CA PRO A 26 -16.96 11.10 -10.73
C PRO A 26 -16.99 9.78 -9.96
N CYS A 27 -17.51 8.71 -10.57
CA CYS A 27 -16.99 7.39 -10.24
C CYS A 27 -15.49 7.41 -10.58
N GLU A 28 -14.68 6.71 -9.77
CA GLU A 28 -13.24 6.99 -9.69
C GLU A 28 -12.96 8.43 -9.22
N SER A 29 -13.66 8.92 -8.19
CA SER A 29 -13.26 10.17 -7.54
C SER A 29 -11.86 9.93 -6.99
N ASP A 30 -10.87 10.44 -7.73
CA ASP A 30 -9.50 10.67 -7.36
C ASP A 30 -9.04 9.86 -6.17
N TYR A 31 -8.36 8.74 -6.42
CA TYR A 31 -7.16 8.45 -5.63
C TYR A 31 -7.44 8.27 -4.14
N VAL A 32 -7.96 7.11 -3.74
CA VAL A 32 -8.50 6.96 -2.38
C VAL A 32 -8.15 5.61 -1.81
N THR A 33 -7.49 5.64 -0.68
CA THR A 33 -7.45 4.54 0.26
C THR A 33 -8.25 4.93 1.47
N SER A 34 -9.12 4.05 1.97
CA SER A 34 -9.75 4.26 3.28
C SER A 34 -8.70 4.12 4.38
N THR A 35 -7.92 5.18 4.62
CA THR A 35 -6.87 5.17 5.64
C THR A 35 -7.48 5.35 7.01
N SER A 36 -7.53 4.28 7.80
CA SER A 36 -7.85 4.37 9.22
C SER A 36 -6.60 4.55 10.06
N TYR A 37 -6.52 5.61 10.87
CA TYR A 37 -5.47 5.73 11.90
C TYR A 37 -5.98 5.58 13.32
N LYS A 38 -5.10 5.10 14.21
CA LYS A 38 -5.29 5.08 15.67
C LYS A 38 -4.06 5.69 16.33
N THR A 39 -4.25 6.36 17.46
CA THR A 39 -3.17 6.79 18.34
C THR A 39 -3.45 6.28 19.75
N LYS A 40 -2.38 5.89 20.45
CA LYS A 40 -2.32 5.33 21.81
C LYS A 40 -2.57 3.82 21.87
N ILE A 41 -1.50 3.05 21.69
CA ILE A 41 -1.41 1.66 22.12
C ILE A 41 -0.32 1.63 23.17
N THR A 42 -0.70 1.72 24.44
CA THR A 42 0.19 1.32 25.54
C THR A 42 0.80 -0.03 25.19
N LYS A 43 2.09 -0.23 25.51
CA LYS A 43 3.02 -1.37 25.28
C LYS A 43 2.44 -2.82 25.33
N THR A 44 1.18 -2.98 25.68
CA THR A 44 0.40 -4.20 25.64
C THR A 44 -0.66 -4.08 24.55
N VAL A 45 -0.37 -4.59 23.36
CA VAL A 45 -1.41 -5.00 22.41
C VAL A 45 -2.19 -6.13 23.10
N THR A 46 -3.22 -5.79 23.87
CA THR A 46 -4.25 -6.77 24.20
C THR A 46 -4.97 -7.10 22.90
N ARG A 47 -5.12 -8.40 22.63
CA ARG A 47 -5.77 -9.00 21.45
C ARG A 47 -7.24 -8.58 21.32
N THR A 48 -7.48 -7.33 20.95
CA THR A 48 -8.71 -6.93 20.27
C THR A 48 -8.33 -6.72 18.82
N PRO A 49 -8.93 -7.45 17.86
CA PRO A 49 -8.51 -7.37 16.47
C PRO A 49 -8.71 -5.93 15.98
N TYR A 50 -7.67 -5.33 15.39
CA TYR A 50 -7.74 -4.02 14.73
C TYR A 50 -8.95 -3.90 13.78
N LYS A 51 -9.40 -5.05 13.25
CA LYS A 51 -10.64 -5.22 12.49
C LYS A 51 -11.88 -4.58 13.12
N LEU A 52 -11.99 -4.58 14.45
CA LEU A 52 -13.17 -4.15 15.20
C LEU A 52 -13.05 -2.73 15.78
N THR A 53 -11.91 -2.07 15.58
CA THR A 53 -11.69 -0.74 16.16
C THR A 53 -12.13 0.35 15.19
N THR A 54 -12.99 1.26 15.64
CA THR A 54 -13.37 2.44 14.87
C THR A 54 -12.14 3.32 14.59
N PRO A 55 -11.87 3.68 13.32
CA PRO A 55 -10.79 4.60 12.96
C PRO A 55 -10.94 5.98 13.63
N ARG A 56 -9.84 6.64 14.00
CA ARG A 56 -9.87 8.03 14.49
C ARG A 56 -10.10 9.03 13.36
N GLN A 57 -9.57 8.76 12.17
CA GLN A 57 -10.00 9.40 10.93
C GLN A 57 -10.06 8.37 9.82
N GLN A 58 -10.81 8.73 8.80
CA GLN A 58 -10.90 8.06 7.52
C GLN A 58 -10.77 9.14 6.45
N GLY A 59 -10.13 8.80 5.35
CA GLY A 59 -9.87 9.76 4.30
C GLY A 59 -9.58 9.06 2.99
N VAL A 60 -9.01 9.84 2.09
CA VAL A 60 -8.81 9.56 0.68
C VAL A 60 -7.42 10.06 0.30
N THR A 61 -6.59 9.24 -0.36
CA THR A 61 -5.25 9.62 -0.83
C THR A 61 -4.81 8.90 -2.11
N SER A 62 -4.05 9.63 -2.94
CA SER A 62 -3.56 9.25 -4.26
C SER A 62 -2.41 8.28 -4.32
N GLY A 63 -1.74 8.12 -3.19
CA GLY A 63 -0.61 7.23 -3.05
C GLY A 63 -0.83 6.26 -1.91
N ILE A 64 -0.27 5.08 -2.10
CA ILE A 64 0.05 4.15 -1.03
C ILE A 64 1.56 4.00 -1.08
N GLY A 65 2.20 4.15 0.07
CA GLY A 65 3.63 3.92 0.21
C GLY A 65 4.43 5.21 0.23
N GLY A 66 5.35 5.25 1.21
CA GLY A 66 6.34 6.30 1.39
C GLY A 66 6.10 7.14 2.63
N PHE A 67 6.66 6.73 3.77
CA PHE A 67 7.00 7.67 4.85
C PHE A 67 8.31 7.28 5.50
N THR A 68 9.07 8.29 5.94
CA THR A 68 10.29 8.16 6.72
C THR A 68 10.28 9.30 7.74
N TYR A 69 10.58 9.08 9.01
CA TYR A 69 10.85 10.21 9.92
C TYR A 69 11.77 9.88 11.10
N THR A 70 12.80 10.73 11.29
CA THR A 70 13.82 10.71 12.37
C THR A 70 14.11 12.14 12.86
N PRO A 71 14.20 12.42 14.17
CA PRO A 71 15.52 12.36 14.82
C PRO A 71 15.45 11.78 16.25
N ILE A 72 15.80 10.50 16.33
CA ILE A 72 16.21 9.67 17.49
C ILE A 72 15.87 10.21 18.89
N GLY A 73 14.94 9.53 19.57
CA GLY A 73 14.75 9.61 21.03
C GLY A 73 13.61 10.50 21.53
N THR A 74 12.86 11.16 20.64
CA THR A 74 11.71 12.00 21.02
C THR A 74 10.44 11.67 20.24
N SER A 75 9.31 11.58 20.94
CA SER A 75 7.98 11.56 20.34
C SER A 75 7.65 12.93 19.73
N GLY A 76 7.09 12.95 18.53
CA GLY A 76 6.71 14.17 17.81
C GLY A 76 5.48 13.96 16.94
N THR A 77 5.43 14.65 15.80
CA THR A 77 4.35 14.48 14.82
C THR A 77 4.93 14.27 13.43
N ILE A 78 4.26 13.43 12.63
CA ILE A 78 4.51 13.28 11.20
C ILE A 78 3.31 13.79 10.41
N THR A 79 3.59 14.42 9.27
CA THR A 79 2.55 14.81 8.31
C THR A 79 2.49 13.76 7.22
N ILE A 80 1.30 13.20 7.02
CA ILE A 80 1.02 12.15 6.04
C ILE A 80 -0.05 12.62 5.05
N TYR A 81 0.07 12.15 3.81
CA TYR A 81 -0.90 12.38 2.73
C TYR A 81 -1.24 13.87 2.57
N ASN A 82 -2.53 14.20 2.48
CA ASN A 82 -3.08 15.54 2.26
C ASN A 82 -2.98 16.44 3.50
N GLY A 83 -1.80 16.49 4.13
CA GLY A 83 -1.52 17.36 5.28
C GLY A 83 -2.04 16.84 6.62
N ILE A 84 -2.37 15.56 6.73
CA ILE A 84 -2.87 14.99 7.98
C ILE A 84 -1.71 14.87 8.96
N VAL A 85 -1.82 15.50 10.12
CA VAL A 85 -0.80 15.44 11.18
C VAL A 85 -1.19 14.36 12.18
N ILE A 86 -0.31 13.38 12.38
CA ILE A 86 -0.46 12.32 13.39
C ILE A 86 0.77 12.27 14.32
N PRO A 87 0.66 11.72 15.53
CA PRO A 87 1.82 11.36 16.34
C PRO A 87 2.79 10.50 15.54
N SER A 88 4.09 10.72 15.73
CA SER A 88 5.13 9.91 15.08
C SER A 88 5.14 8.48 15.61
N ASP A 89 4.61 8.24 16.80
CA ASP A 89 4.55 6.97 17.49
C ASP A 89 3.12 6.41 17.61
N TYR A 90 3.03 5.09 17.80
CA TYR A 90 1.77 4.38 18.10
C TYR A 90 0.65 4.62 17.10
N TRP A 91 0.89 4.33 15.82
CA TRP A 91 -0.10 4.43 14.76
C TRP A 91 -0.27 3.15 13.96
N VAL A 92 -1.41 3.06 13.29
CA VAL A 92 -1.71 2.02 12.30
C VAL A 92 -2.30 2.72 11.10
N LEU A 93 -1.93 2.32 9.89
CA LEU A 93 -2.59 2.72 8.65
C LEU A 93 -3.14 1.47 8.01
N ASN A 94 -4.32 1.56 7.40
CA ASN A 94 -4.95 0.48 6.67
C ASN A 94 -5.42 1.04 5.35
N HIS A 95 -4.93 0.53 4.24
CA HIS A 95 -5.27 0.98 2.91
C HIS A 95 -6.08 -0.11 2.25
N GLN A 96 -7.17 0.27 1.59
CA GLN A 96 -8.01 -0.60 0.79
C GLN A 96 -8.19 0.07 -0.56
N ALA A 97 -7.84 -0.65 -1.61
CA ALA A 97 -7.91 -0.16 -2.97
C ALA A 97 -8.02 -1.35 -3.94
N TYR A 98 -8.20 -1.03 -5.21
CA TYR A 98 -7.98 -1.92 -6.32
C TYR A 98 -6.81 -1.44 -7.16
N ILE A 99 -6.06 -2.39 -7.69
CA ILE A 99 -5.12 -2.18 -8.77
C ILE A 99 -5.85 -2.43 -10.09
N TYR A 100 -5.70 -1.50 -11.02
CA TYR A 100 -6.19 -1.60 -12.40
C TYR A 100 -5.00 -1.49 -13.37
N PRO A 101 -4.35 -2.61 -13.72
CA PRO A 101 -3.14 -2.59 -14.52
C PRO A 101 -3.44 -2.20 -15.96
N GLY A 102 -2.62 -1.32 -16.54
CA GLY A 102 -2.72 -0.97 -17.97
C GLY A 102 -2.03 -1.96 -18.91
N VAL A 103 -1.24 -2.89 -18.37
CA VAL A 103 -0.43 -3.87 -19.12
C VAL A 103 -0.50 -5.23 -18.41
N THR A 104 -0.63 -6.31 -19.18
CA THR A 104 -0.58 -7.68 -18.64
C THR A 104 0.86 -8.10 -18.38
N GLY A 105 1.14 -8.64 -17.19
CA GLY A 105 2.45 -9.20 -16.86
C GLY A 105 2.69 -9.32 -15.36
N GLU A 106 3.95 -9.54 -14.99
CA GLU A 106 4.37 -9.66 -13.60
C GLU A 106 4.49 -8.30 -12.93
N TYR A 107 3.76 -8.10 -11.84
CA TYR A 107 3.87 -6.95 -10.95
C TYR A 107 4.52 -7.41 -9.65
N THR A 108 5.54 -6.68 -9.20
CA THR A 108 6.28 -7.02 -7.98
C THR A 108 6.05 -5.96 -6.92
N PHE A 109 5.44 -6.36 -5.82
CA PHE A 109 5.32 -5.58 -4.59
C PHE A 109 6.56 -5.81 -3.76
N THR A 110 7.21 -4.75 -3.31
CA THR A 110 8.43 -4.80 -2.51
C THR A 110 8.28 -3.86 -1.34
N SER A 111 8.40 -4.41 -0.13
CA SER A 111 8.49 -3.63 1.08
C SER A 111 9.96 -3.54 1.50
N TYR A 112 10.40 -2.37 1.95
CA TYR A 112 11.73 -2.16 2.53
C TYR A 112 11.67 -1.14 3.69
N ASN A 113 12.61 -1.23 4.63
CA ASN A 113 12.67 -0.39 5.85
C ASN A 113 11.30 -0.23 6.53
N ALA A 114 10.69 -1.34 6.93
CA ALA A 114 9.45 -1.26 7.70
C ALA A 114 9.78 -0.87 9.13
N ASP A 115 9.18 0.20 9.66
CA ASP A 115 9.33 0.58 11.07
C ASP A 115 7.94 0.97 11.64
N ASP A 116 7.20 0.05 12.27
CA ASP A 116 7.59 -1.28 12.76
C ASP A 116 7.18 -2.46 11.86
N ILE A 117 6.11 -2.33 11.06
CA ILE A 117 5.59 -3.47 10.26
C ILE A 117 4.81 -3.03 9.03
N VAL A 118 5.00 -3.79 7.94
CA VAL A 118 4.23 -3.74 6.70
C VAL A 118 3.58 -5.09 6.41
N LEU A 119 2.29 -5.05 6.09
CA LEU A 119 1.49 -6.20 5.69
C LEU A 119 0.76 -5.91 4.38
N LEU A 120 0.74 -6.88 3.47
CA LEU A 120 -0.05 -6.82 2.24
C LEU A 120 -0.91 -8.07 2.09
N TRP A 121 -2.17 -7.86 1.71
CA TRP A 121 -3.05 -8.90 1.20
C TRP A 121 -3.50 -8.54 -0.21
N PHE A 122 -3.63 -9.56 -1.03
CA PHE A 122 -4.08 -9.48 -2.41
C PHE A 122 -5.33 -10.34 -2.58
N ASP A 123 -6.20 -9.98 -3.53
CA ASP A 123 -7.32 -10.80 -3.97
C ASP A 123 -8.36 -11.04 -2.84
N PRO A 124 -9.19 -12.12 -2.77
CA PRO A 124 -10.27 -12.19 -1.77
C PRO A 124 -9.84 -11.95 -0.31
N LEU A 125 -8.57 -12.22 0.02
CA LEU A 125 -8.00 -11.94 1.34
C LEU A 125 -7.89 -10.43 1.62
N ALA A 126 -7.65 -9.60 0.60
CA ALA A 126 -7.70 -8.14 0.78
C ALA A 126 -9.10 -7.69 1.23
N TYR A 127 -10.15 -8.37 0.76
CA TYR A 127 -11.55 -8.06 1.05
C TYR A 127 -11.96 -8.42 2.47
N ALA A 128 -11.81 -9.70 2.82
CA ALA A 128 -12.28 -10.26 4.07
C ALA A 128 -11.39 -11.44 4.51
N GLY A 129 -11.54 -11.87 5.76
CA GLY A 129 -10.76 -13.00 6.28
C GLY A 129 -9.24 -12.73 6.47
N TRP A 130 -8.74 -11.53 6.16
CA TRP A 130 -7.32 -11.17 6.32
C TRP A 130 -6.82 -11.36 7.76
N THR A 131 -5.70 -12.03 7.93
CA THR A 131 -4.99 -12.19 9.20
C THR A 131 -3.51 -11.99 8.94
N ARG A 132 -2.71 -11.71 9.97
CA ARG A 132 -1.26 -11.64 9.77
C ARG A 132 -0.68 -12.93 9.19
N ALA A 133 -1.26 -14.09 9.54
CA ALA A 133 -0.78 -15.40 9.08
C ALA A 133 -1.07 -15.69 7.60
N ASN A 134 -2.03 -15.00 6.97
CA ASN A 134 -2.37 -15.18 5.57
C ASN A 134 -2.01 -13.96 4.70
N ALA A 135 -1.18 -13.06 5.20
CA ALA A 135 -0.66 -11.95 4.41
C ALA A 135 0.28 -12.47 3.31
N ASN A 136 0.16 -11.92 2.11
CA ASN A 136 1.04 -12.22 0.97
C ASN A 136 2.44 -11.66 1.18
N LEU A 137 2.55 -10.54 1.91
CA LEU A 137 3.81 -9.91 2.29
C LEU A 137 3.75 -9.53 3.77
N VAL A 138 4.81 -9.85 4.50
CA VAL A 138 5.04 -9.42 5.87
C VAL A 138 6.49 -8.94 5.97
N GLN A 139 6.68 -7.65 6.21
CA GLN A 139 7.98 -7.12 6.61
C GLN A 139 7.85 -6.53 8.01
N VAL A 140 8.77 -6.89 8.89
CA VAL A 140 8.79 -6.43 10.29
C VAL A 140 10.14 -5.77 10.51
N TYR A 141 10.13 -4.70 11.29
CA TYR A 141 11.33 -4.08 11.82
C TYR A 141 12.19 -5.13 12.54
N ASP A 142 13.45 -5.28 12.14
CA ASP A 142 14.42 -6.10 12.86
C ASP A 142 15.52 -5.22 13.45
N THR A 143 15.89 -5.48 14.71
CA THR A 143 16.89 -4.66 15.42
C THR A 143 18.28 -5.04 14.94
N PRO A 144 19.03 -4.18 14.22
CA PRO A 144 20.43 -4.48 13.93
C PRO A 144 21.22 -4.63 15.25
N PRO A 145 22.25 -5.50 15.32
CA PRO A 145 23.03 -5.70 16.54
C PRO A 145 23.51 -4.38 17.15
N GLN A 146 23.49 -4.28 18.49
CA GLN A 146 23.90 -3.08 19.24
C GLN A 146 25.28 -2.59 18.78
N GLY A 147 25.37 -1.29 18.45
CA GLY A 147 26.62 -0.62 18.07
C GLY A 147 26.64 -0.04 16.64
N PHE A 148 25.56 -0.19 15.88
CA PHE A 148 25.44 0.37 14.53
C PHE A 148 24.87 1.81 14.56
N THR A 149 25.57 2.80 14.00
CA THR A 149 25.22 4.23 14.11
C THR A 149 24.68 4.84 12.80
N GLY A 150 24.04 4.04 11.95
CA GLY A 150 23.28 4.48 10.77
C GLY A 150 22.66 3.27 10.09
N TYR A 151 21.34 3.20 9.91
CA TYR A 151 20.62 1.96 9.58
C TYR A 151 21.02 1.34 8.22
N PRO A 152 21.48 0.08 8.18
CA PRO A 152 21.51 -0.72 6.97
C PRO A 152 20.65 -1.98 7.08
N GLY A 153 19.83 -2.25 6.06
CA GLY A 153 19.75 -3.62 5.55
C GLY A 153 18.75 -4.58 6.19
N GLU A 154 17.49 -4.18 6.34
CA GLU A 154 16.44 -5.19 6.20
C GLU A 154 16.45 -5.70 4.76
N THR A 155 16.49 -7.02 4.58
CA THR A 155 16.33 -7.60 3.24
C THR A 155 14.91 -7.27 2.77
N PRO A 156 14.74 -6.58 1.63
CA PRO A 156 13.41 -6.28 1.12
C PRO A 156 12.60 -7.56 0.96
N VAL A 157 11.34 -7.50 1.36
CA VAL A 157 10.40 -8.61 1.17
C VAL A 157 9.58 -8.31 -0.06
N SER A 158 9.48 -9.28 -0.97
CA SER A 158 8.73 -9.11 -2.21
C SER A 158 7.64 -10.16 -2.40
N PHE A 159 6.56 -9.74 -3.05
CA PHE A 159 5.47 -10.57 -3.53
C PHE A 159 5.26 -10.25 -5.01
N THR A 160 5.34 -11.25 -5.89
CA THR A 160 5.13 -11.09 -7.33
C THR A 160 3.87 -11.81 -7.75
N VAL A 161 3.05 -11.14 -8.58
CA VAL A 161 1.82 -11.69 -9.12
C VAL A 161 1.63 -11.25 -10.57
N ARG A 162 1.12 -12.16 -11.39
CA ARG A 162 0.74 -11.88 -12.77
C ARG A 162 -0.63 -11.22 -12.82
N LEU A 163 -0.70 -10.00 -13.33
CA LEU A 163 -1.95 -9.26 -13.51
C LEU A 163 -2.33 -9.17 -14.99
N THR A 164 -3.64 -9.14 -15.26
CA THR A 164 -4.20 -8.95 -16.61
C THR A 164 -4.68 -7.51 -16.78
N ALA A 165 -4.25 -6.87 -17.87
CA ALA A 165 -4.66 -5.51 -18.21
C ALA A 165 -6.18 -5.36 -18.18
N GLY A 166 -6.65 -4.23 -17.63
CA GLY A 166 -8.07 -3.90 -17.60
C GLY A 166 -8.90 -4.64 -16.55
N THR A 167 -8.26 -5.39 -15.64
CA THR A 167 -8.93 -6.14 -14.56
C THR A 167 -8.70 -5.48 -13.21
N TYR A 168 -9.73 -5.40 -12.37
CA TYR A 168 -9.61 -4.85 -11.02
C TYR A 168 -9.15 -5.93 -10.03
N TYR A 169 -8.05 -5.68 -9.33
CA TYR A 169 -7.51 -6.59 -8.31
C TYR A 169 -7.51 -5.93 -6.94
N PRO A 170 -8.23 -6.45 -5.94
CA PRO A 170 -8.27 -5.84 -4.63
C PRO A 170 -6.96 -6.02 -3.88
N ILE A 171 -6.54 -4.96 -3.22
CA ILE A 171 -5.37 -4.93 -2.36
C ILE A 171 -5.71 -4.34 -1.00
N ARG A 172 -5.04 -4.86 0.03
CA ARG A 172 -5.02 -4.27 1.36
C ARG A 172 -3.59 -4.11 1.81
N VAL A 173 -3.24 -2.91 2.26
CA VAL A 173 -1.90 -2.61 2.78
C VAL A 173 -2.03 -2.04 4.18
N MET A 174 -1.44 -2.69 5.17
CA MET A 174 -1.40 -2.19 6.53
C MET A 174 0.02 -1.85 6.96
N ALA A 175 0.12 -0.72 7.66
CA ALA A 175 1.31 -0.18 8.28
C ALA A 175 1.08 -0.04 9.77
N ALA A 176 2.08 -0.26 10.61
CA ALA A 176 1.98 0.15 12.00
C ALA A 176 3.34 0.53 12.58
N ASN A 177 3.33 1.53 13.46
CA ASN A 177 4.43 1.88 14.34
C ASN A 177 3.97 1.78 15.80
N GLY A 178 4.77 1.13 16.62
CA GLY A 178 4.63 0.85 18.03
C GLY A 178 5.54 1.70 18.92
N GLY A 179 6.36 2.60 18.36
CA GLY A 179 7.12 3.61 19.11
C GLY A 179 8.42 4.01 18.42
N GLY A 180 8.94 5.20 18.69
CA GLY A 180 10.20 5.63 18.06
C GLY A 180 10.07 5.91 16.56
N GLN A 181 11.18 5.86 15.84
CA GLN A 181 11.33 6.34 14.45
C GLN A 181 10.33 5.65 13.50
N ALA A 182 9.86 6.33 12.44
CA ALA A 182 8.61 5.93 11.76
C ALA A 182 8.74 5.89 10.24
N GLU A 183 8.97 4.71 9.66
CA GLU A 183 9.11 4.55 8.21
C GLU A 183 8.19 3.45 7.66
N PHE A 184 7.65 3.65 6.46
CA PHE A 184 6.81 2.67 5.78
C PHE A 184 6.99 2.82 4.27
N HIS A 185 7.70 1.89 3.64
CA HIS A 185 7.91 1.93 2.19
C HIS A 185 7.45 0.66 1.51
N LEU A 186 6.48 0.83 0.61
CA LEU A 186 6.01 -0.17 -0.33
C LEU A 186 6.23 0.39 -1.74
N LEU A 187 6.85 -0.41 -2.59
CA LEU A 187 7.05 -0.17 -4.01
C LEU A 187 6.27 -1.23 -4.79
N VAL A 188 5.64 -0.84 -5.89
CA VAL A 188 5.12 -1.78 -6.89
C VAL A 188 5.80 -1.49 -8.21
N THR A 189 6.45 -2.50 -8.78
CA THR A 189 7.12 -2.43 -10.07
C THR A 189 6.27 -3.15 -11.12
N ALA A 190 6.02 -2.48 -12.24
CA ALA A 190 5.30 -3.02 -13.39
C ALA A 190 6.19 -3.95 -14.24
N PRO A 191 5.61 -4.70 -15.21
CA PRO A 191 6.37 -5.66 -16.02
C PRO A 191 7.50 -5.07 -16.86
N ASP A 192 7.41 -3.77 -17.17
CA ASP A 192 8.43 -3.01 -17.91
C ASP A 192 9.52 -2.41 -17.00
N GLY A 193 9.47 -2.67 -15.69
CA GLY A 193 10.40 -2.15 -14.69
C GLY A 193 10.04 -0.78 -14.15
N THR A 194 8.97 -0.14 -14.65
CA THR A 194 8.55 1.17 -14.15
C THR A 194 7.91 1.08 -12.77
N GLN A 195 8.07 2.14 -11.97
CA GLN A 195 7.38 2.25 -10.69
C GLN A 195 5.90 2.53 -10.93
N PHE A 196 5.07 1.56 -10.61
CA PHE A 196 3.62 1.62 -10.68
C PHE A 196 3.00 2.37 -9.50
N LEU A 197 3.61 2.22 -8.32
CA LEU A 197 3.21 2.79 -7.04
C LEU A 197 4.43 2.84 -6.12
N GLY A 198 4.61 3.91 -5.36
CA GLY A 198 5.63 3.95 -4.31
C GLY A 198 5.96 5.36 -3.81
N PRO A 199 7.02 5.53 -3.00
CA PRO A 199 7.32 6.81 -2.35
C PRO A 199 7.58 7.98 -3.31
N GLN A 200 7.95 7.66 -4.56
CA GLN A 200 8.19 8.65 -5.62
C GLN A 200 6.97 8.91 -6.51
N THR A 201 5.81 8.28 -6.25
CA THR A 201 4.59 8.55 -7.01
C THR A 201 3.74 9.60 -6.31
N ALA A 202 3.54 10.76 -6.95
CA ALA A 202 2.59 11.78 -6.49
C ALA A 202 1.13 11.26 -6.47
N GLY A 203 0.87 10.24 -7.29
CA GLY A 203 -0.33 9.40 -7.28
C GLY A 203 -0.22 8.31 -8.33
N SER A 204 -0.88 7.17 -8.13
CA SER A 204 -0.95 6.10 -9.15
C SER A 204 -2.32 6.07 -9.83
N PRO A 205 -2.46 6.43 -11.12
CA PRO A 205 -3.77 6.47 -11.81
C PRO A 205 -4.39 5.07 -11.95
N TYR A 206 -3.71 4.06 -11.45
CA TYR A 206 -4.10 2.67 -11.46
C TYR A 206 -4.54 2.16 -10.08
N LEU A 207 -4.59 3.03 -9.07
CA LEU A 207 -5.25 2.78 -7.79
C LEU A 207 -6.63 3.40 -7.78
N VAL A 208 -7.65 2.58 -7.56
CA VAL A 208 -9.06 2.97 -7.59
C VAL A 208 -9.82 2.39 -6.40
N GLN A 209 -10.89 3.06 -5.95
CA GLN A 209 -11.71 2.53 -4.83
C GLN A 209 -12.71 1.47 -5.26
N TYR A 210 -13.29 1.69 -6.43
CA TYR A 210 -14.41 0.93 -6.97
C TYR A 210 -14.51 1.22 -8.47
N SER A 211 -15.11 0.30 -9.20
CA SER A 211 -15.43 0.46 -10.62
C SER A 211 -16.65 1.36 -10.81
N CYS A 212 -16.73 2.01 -11.96
CA CYS A 212 -17.88 2.81 -12.34
C CYS A 212 -19.19 2.00 -12.50
N ASP A 213 -19.10 0.72 -12.85
CA ASP A 213 -20.27 -0.17 -12.91
C ASP A 213 -20.74 -0.66 -11.53
N GLY A 214 -19.98 -0.37 -10.46
CA GLY A 214 -20.27 -0.79 -9.09
C GLY A 214 -20.23 -2.30 -8.83
N THR A 215 -19.87 -3.12 -9.83
CA THR A 215 -19.96 -4.58 -9.78
C THR A 215 -18.63 -5.28 -10.07
N SER A 216 -17.83 -4.77 -11.01
CA SER A 216 -16.51 -5.32 -11.34
C SER A 216 -15.47 -5.07 -10.24
N ALA A 217 -15.64 -3.96 -9.51
CA ALA A 217 -14.92 -3.62 -8.30
C ALA A 217 -15.88 -2.92 -7.34
N PRO A 218 -16.69 -3.65 -6.55
CA PRO A 218 -17.55 -3.03 -5.55
C PRO A 218 -16.73 -2.28 -4.49
N ARG A 219 -17.37 -1.38 -3.75
CA ARG A 219 -16.73 -0.73 -2.60
C ARG A 219 -16.29 -1.77 -1.56
N PHE A 220 -15.14 -1.54 -0.93
CA PHE A 220 -14.75 -2.30 0.25
C PHE A 220 -15.83 -2.17 1.35
N PRO A 221 -16.14 -3.27 2.08
CA PRO A 221 -17.01 -3.17 3.24
C PRO A 221 -16.42 -2.23 4.28
N ALA A 222 -17.26 -1.60 5.09
CA ALA A 222 -16.79 -0.79 6.21
C ALA A 222 -15.85 -1.59 7.12
N ILE A 223 -14.86 -0.92 7.72
CA ILE A 223 -14.01 -1.54 8.75
C ILE A 223 -14.92 -2.09 9.86
N GLY A 224 -14.67 -3.33 10.28
CA GLY A 224 -15.54 -4.07 11.21
C GLY A 224 -16.47 -5.07 10.54
N GLN A 225 -16.78 -4.93 9.25
CA GLN A 225 -17.67 -5.83 8.49
C GLN A 225 -16.92 -6.88 7.66
N GLN A 226 -15.60 -6.98 7.80
CA GLN A 226 -14.70 -7.77 6.94
C GLN A 226 -14.19 -9.05 7.64
N LEU A 227 -14.98 -9.59 8.57
CA LEU A 227 -14.51 -10.54 9.59
C LEU A 227 -14.48 -12.01 9.13
N THR A 228 -15.13 -12.34 8.02
CA THR A 228 -15.27 -13.71 7.50
C THR A 228 -14.75 -13.81 6.09
#